data_AF-A0A7V0Q9H9-F1
#
_entry.id   AF-A0A7V0Q9H9-F1
#
_cell.length_a   1.000
_cell.length_b   1.000
_cell.length_c   1.000
_cell.angle_alpha   90.00
_cell.angle_beta   90.00
_cell.angle_gamma   90.00
#
_symmetry.space_group_name_H-M   'P 1'
#
loop_
_entity.id
_entity.type
_entity.pdbx_description
1 polymer ?
#
loop_
_entity_poly.entity_id
_entity_poly.type
_entity_poly.pdbx_seq_one_letter_code
_entity_poly.pdbx_strand_id
1 'polypeptide(L)' 'MEDQVDPGAGILMRKKIGDYVKQDEVLALLYTNLPDSEAMEMRIQDALLIGEEKKNPNRLIQGRITPKGVEQIPL' A
#
# COMPACT_ATOMS: atom_id res chain seq x y z
N MET A 1 -4.19 -20.92 22.05
CA MET A 1 -2.84 -20.88 21.46
C MET A 1 -2.79 -19.60 20.67
N GLU A 2 -1.80 -18.75 20.92
CA GLU A 2 -1.64 -17.51 20.15
C GLU A 2 -0.91 -17.85 18.85
N ASP A 3 -1.33 -17.23 17.75
CA ASP A 3 -0.64 -17.39 16.47
C ASP A 3 0.74 -16.75 16.55
N GLN A 4 1.76 -17.52 16.17
CA GLN A 4 3.13 -17.03 16.15
C GLN A 4 3.35 -16.17 14.89
N VAL A 5 3.75 -14.93 15.09
CA VAL A 5 4.08 -13.99 13.99
C VAL A 5 5.56 -14.12 13.65
N ASP A 6 5.88 -14.25 12.36
CA ASP A 6 7.25 -14.12 11.85
C ASP A 6 7.62 -12.63 11.68
N PRO A 7 8.56 -12.08 12.46
CA PRO A 7 8.98 -10.69 12.33
C PRO A 7 9.78 -10.40 11.05
N GLY A 8 10.29 -11.43 10.36
CA GLY A 8 10.97 -11.30 9.07
C GLY A 8 10.03 -11.23 7.86
N ALA A 9 8.76 -11.60 8.03
CA ALA A 9 7.76 -11.55 6.98
C ALA A 9 7.23 -10.12 6.79
N GLY A 10 6.89 -9.74 5.55
CA GLY A 10 6.34 -8.42 5.27
C GLY A 10 6.30 -8.03 3.80
N ILE A 11 5.81 -6.82 3.53
CA ILE A 11 5.68 -6.27 2.18
C ILE A 11 6.28 -4.86 2.18
N LEU A 12 7.20 -4.59 1.25
CA LEU A 12 7.72 -3.25 1.00
C LEU A 12 7.19 -2.72 -0.33
N MET A 13 6.25 -1.78 -0.27
CA MET A 13 5.72 -1.09 -1.45
C MET A 13 6.75 -0.09 -1.99
N ARG A 14 7.08 -0.21 -3.29
CA ARG A 14 7.99 0.73 -4.00
C ARG A 14 7.25 1.83 -4.74
N LYS A 15 5.94 1.66 -4.96
CA LYS A 15 5.07 2.62 -5.64
C LYS A 15 3.84 2.91 -4.79
N LYS A 16 3.33 4.13 -4.91
CA LYS A 16 2.14 4.63 -4.23
C LYS A 16 1.10 5.04 -5.27
N ILE A 17 -0.11 5.31 -4.79
CA ILE A 17 -1.21 5.79 -5.63
C ILE A 17 -0.77 7.08 -6.32
N GLY A 18 -0.85 7.09 -7.65
CA GLY A 18 -0.48 8.23 -8.48
C GLY A 18 0.97 8.22 -8.98
N ASP A 19 1.79 7.26 -8.56
CA ASP A 19 3.14 7.11 -9.11
C ASP A 19 3.08 6.53 -10.52
N TYR A 20 3.93 7.06 -11.41
CA TYR A 20 4.14 6.49 -12.73
C TYR A 20 4.95 5.19 -12.63
N VAL A 21 4.59 4.20 -13.44
CA VAL A 21 5.24 2.89 -13.50
C VAL A 21 5.55 2.50 -14.94
N LYS A 22 6.55 1.64 -15.14
CA LYS A 22 6.90 1.06 -16.43
C LYS A 22 6.66 -0.44 -16.44
N GLN A 23 6.53 -1.01 -17.64
CA GLN A 23 6.57 -2.46 -17.81
C GLN A 23 7.85 -3.02 -17.19
N ASP A 24 7.73 -4.19 -16.55
CA ASP A 24 8.80 -4.90 -15.85
C ASP A 24 9.40 -4.16 -14.63
N GLU A 25 8.77 -3.07 -14.16
CA GLU A 25 9.18 -2.38 -12.95
C GLU A 25 8.64 -3.07 -11.68
N VAL A 26 9.52 -3.30 -10.70
CA VAL A 26 9.13 -3.91 -9.42
C VAL A 26 8.28 -2.94 -8.58
N LEU A 27 7.04 -3.32 -8.31
CA LEU A 27 6.07 -2.50 -7.55
C LEU A 27 6.10 -2.76 -6.04
N ALA A 28 6.45 -3.98 -5.62
CA ALA A 28 6.56 -4.37 -4.23
C ALA A 28 7.62 -5.48 -4.06
N LEU A 29 8.23 -5.55 -2.87
CA LEU A 29 9.04 -6.68 -2.44
C LEU A 29 8.28 -7.47 -1.37
N LEU A 30 8.21 -8.78 -1.53
CA LEU A 30 7.56 -9.69 -0.59
C LEU A 30 8.64 -10.43 0.20
N TYR A 31 8.62 -10.29 1.53
CA TYR A 31 9.52 -11.00 2.44
C TYR A 31 8.74 -12.14 3.09
N THR A 32 9.26 -13.35 2.95
CA THR A 32 8.66 -14.55 3.56
C THR A 32 9.73 -15.59 3.84
N ASN A 33 9.52 -16.37 4.90
CA ASN A 33 10.28 -17.57 5.21
C ASN A 33 9.56 -18.85 4.71
N LEU A 34 8.38 -18.71 4.11
CA LEU A 34 7.62 -19.81 3.54
C LEU A 34 8.15 -20.16 2.13
N PRO A 35 8.20 -21.46 1.78
CA PRO A 35 8.68 -21.88 0.46
C PRO A 35 7.72 -21.54 -0.68
N ASP A 36 6.42 -21.39 -0.38
CA ASP A 36 5.38 -21.07 -1.36
C ASP A 36 4.98 -19.60 -1.22
N SER A 37 5.29 -18.80 -2.23
CA SER A 37 4.94 -17.38 -2.31
C SER A 37 3.84 -17.04 -3.32
N GLU A 38 3.32 -18.02 -4.07
CA GLU A 38 2.40 -17.77 -5.18
C GLU A 38 1.09 -17.15 -4.70
N ALA A 39 0.53 -17.68 -3.60
CA ALA A 39 -0.70 -17.15 -3.02
C ALA A 39 -0.54 -15.69 -2.53
N MET A 40 0.65 -15.32 -2.04
CA MET A 40 0.94 -13.94 -1.63
C MET A 40 1.08 -13.03 -2.85
N GLU A 41 1.76 -13.49 -3.89
CA GLU A 41 1.92 -12.74 -5.13
C GLU A 41 0.56 -12.44 -5.78
N MET A 42 -0.30 -13.45 -5.92
CA MET A 42 -1.64 -13.30 -6.48
C MET A 42 -2.46 -12.27 -5.69
N ARG A 43 -2.44 -12.36 -4.35
CA ARG A 43 -3.16 -11.42 -3.49
C ARG A 43 -2.69 -9.97 -3.66
N ILE A 44 -1.40 -9.76 -3.93
CA ILE A 44 -0.84 -8.42 -4.15
C ILE A 44 -1.19 -7.92 -5.55
N GLN A 45 -1.13 -8.78 -6.57
CA GLN A 45 -1.54 -8.43 -7.92
C GLN A 45 -3.01 -8.03 -7.98
N ASP A 46 -3.89 -8.77 -7.32
CA ASP A 46 -5.33 -8.48 -7.23
C ASP A 46 -5.65 -7.17 -6.49
N ALA A 47 -4.76 -6.73 -5.60
CA ALA A 47 -4.91 -5.48 -4.85
C ALA A 47 -4.46 -4.24 -5.63
N LEU A 48 -3.79 -4.41 -6.77
CA LEU A 48 -3.22 -3.32 -7.55
C LEU A 48 -4.05 -3.05 -8.81
N LEU A 49 -4.26 -1.76 -9.10
CA LEU A 49 -4.85 -1.30 -10.34
C LEU A 49 -3.92 -0.30 -11.02
N ILE A 50 -3.43 -0.65 -12.21
CA ILE A 50 -2.61 0.22 -13.06
C ILE A 50 -3.53 0.77 -14.16
N GLY A 51 -3.61 2.09 -14.26
CA GLY A 51 -4.41 2.78 -15.29
C GLY A 51 -3.56 3.83 -16.02
N GLU A 52 -4.07 4.29 -17.15
CA GLU A 52 -3.39 5.30 -17.98
C GLU A 52 -3.41 6.70 -17.35
N GLU A 53 -4.47 7.01 -16.62
CA GLU A 53 -4.64 8.31 -15.97
C GLU A 53 -4.02 8.34 -14.57
N LYS A 54 -3.22 9.39 -14.30
CA LYS A 54 -2.67 9.62 -12.96
C LYS A 54 -3.79 9.96 -11.98
N LYS A 55 -4.01 9.09 -11.00
CA LYS A 55 -4.86 9.42 -9.84
C LYS A 55 -4.16 10.38 -8.89
N ASN A 56 -4.84 11.44 -8.50
CA ASN A 56 -4.41 12.27 -7.38
C ASN A 56 -4.72 11.53 -6.07
N PRO A 57 -3.72 11.25 -5.22
CA PRO A 57 -3.97 10.58 -3.96
C PRO A 57 -4.89 11.45 -3.10
N ASN A 58 -5.82 10.81 -2.39
CA ASN A 58 -6.63 11.49 -1.39
C ASN A 58 -5.74 12.10 -0.31
N ARG A 59 -6.22 13.18 0.33
CA ARG A 59 -5.52 13.78 1.47
C ARG A 59 -5.31 12.70 2.54
N LEU A 60 -4.07 12.56 3.01
CA LEU A 60 -3.76 11.63 4.09
C LEU A 60 -4.49 12.02 5.38
N ILE A 61 -4.57 13.33 5.65
CA ILE A 61 -5.31 13.89 6.78
C ILE A 61 -6.52 14.63 6.22
N GLN A 62 -7.72 14.17 6.60
CA GLN A 62 -8.99 14.75 6.11
C GLN A 62 -9.41 16.01 6.86
N GLY A 63 -8.84 16.26 8.04
CA GLY A 63 -9.14 17.43 8.86
C GLY A 63 -8.79 17.17 10.34
N ARG A 64 -8.88 18.22 11.15
CA ARG A 64 -8.72 18.16 12.60
C ARG A 64 -10.06 18.47 13.27
N ILE A 65 -10.47 17.62 14.21
CA ILE A 65 -11.68 17.86 15.01
C ILE A 65 -11.28 18.60 16.28
N THR A 66 -11.86 19.77 16.52
CA THR A 66 -11.69 20.58 17.73
C THR A 66 -13.04 20.91 18.35
N PRO A 67 -13.10 21.41 19.60
CA PRO A 67 -14.36 21.91 20.16
C PRO A 67 -15.02 23.03 19.35
N LYS A 68 -14.27 23.70 18.45
CA LYS A 68 -14.77 24.75 17.55
C LYS A 68 -15.31 24.19 16.22
N GLY A 69 -15.19 22.89 15.98
CA GLY A 69 -15.66 22.22 14.76
C GLY A 69 -14.55 21.49 14.00
N VAL A 70 -14.79 21.22 12.72
CA VAL A 70 -13.82 20.58 11.82
C VAL A 70 -12.96 21.65 11.15
N GLU A 71 -11.67 21.61 11.42
CA GLU A 71 -10.67 22.46 10.79
C GLU A 71 -10.03 21.72 9.62
N GLN A 72 -10.13 22.28 8.43
CA GLN A 72 -9.45 21.76 7.25
C GLN A 72 -7.96 22.06 7.37
N ILE A 73 -7.12 21.02 7.26
CA ILE A 73 -5.66 21.18 7.26
C ILE A 73 -5.21 21.37 5.80
N PRO A 74 -4.52 22.47 5.46
CA PRO A 74 -3.97 22.64 4.12
C PRO A 74 -2.91 21.57 3.82
N LEU A 75 -2.84 21.17 2.54
CA LEU A 75 -1.77 20.31 2.02
C LEU A 75 -0.49 21.12 1.80
#